data_AF-A0A8J3KT22-F1
#
_entry.id   AF-A0A8J3KT22-F1
#
_cell.length_a   1.000
_cell.length_b   1.000
_cell.length_c   1.000
_cell.angle_alpha   90.00
_cell.angle_beta   90.00
_cell.angle_gamma   90.00
#
_symmetry.space_group_name_H-M   'P 1'
#
loop_
_entity.id
_entity.type
_entity.pdbx_description
1 polymer ?
#
loop_
_entity_poly.entity_id
_entity_poly.type
_entity_poly.pdbx_seq_one_letter_code
_entity_poly.pdbx_strand_id
1 'polypeptide(L)'
;MRTYTGHWTLIDFTCAEADIDRFADQLAAALSPGPWYADFGVADKRHVVFAGRKFVINRGDRDQHQRVVAYATSVGVPSAQLDWPQ
;
A
#
# COMPACT_ATOMS: atom_id res chain seq x y z
N MET A 1 -3.96 0.82 25.67
CA MET A 1 -2.93 0.87 24.61
C MET A 1 -2.89 -0.50 23.97
N ARG A 2 -3.25 -0.63 22.68
CA ARG A 2 -3.32 -1.93 22.00
C ARG A 2 -1.92 -2.22 21.46
N THR A 3 -1.19 -3.13 22.10
CA THR A 3 0.12 -3.59 21.63
C THR A 3 -0.12 -4.56 20.47
N TYR A 4 0.16 -4.12 19.25
CA TYR A 4 0.17 -5.01 18.08
C TYR A 4 1.42 -5.88 18.18
N THR A 5 1.25 -7.18 18.42
CA THR A 5 2.33 -8.16 18.29
C THR A 5 2.78 -8.16 16.83
N GLY A 6 4.10 -8.09 16.59
CA GLY A 6 4.71 -7.86 15.27
C GLY A 6 4.58 -9.04 14.29
N HIS A 7 3.37 -9.54 14.07
CA HIS A 7 3.09 -10.57 13.07
C HIS A 7 2.78 -9.91 11.73
N TRP A 8 3.61 -10.19 10.74
CA TRP A 8 3.33 -9.86 9.35
C TRP A 8 2.59 -11.01 8.68
N THR A 9 1.63 -10.69 7.83
CA THR A 9 0.94 -11.65 6.96
C THR A 9 1.23 -11.28 5.51
N LEU A 10 1.85 -12.19 4.78
CA LEU A 10 2.03 -12.10 3.34
C LEU A 10 0.96 -12.96 2.67
N ILE A 11 0.27 -12.41 1.68
CA ILE A 11 -0.64 -13.14 0.80
C ILE A 11 -0.11 -12.94 -0.62
N ASP A 12 0.12 -14.04 -1.33
CA ASP A 12 0.58 -14.02 -2.73
C ASP A 12 -0.52 -14.56 -3.65
N PHE A 13 -0.69 -13.93 -4.80
CA PHE A 13 -1.63 -14.33 -5.84
C PHE A 13 -1.21 -13.74 -7.19
N THR A 14 -1.59 -14.41 -8.27
CA THR A 14 -1.30 -13.99 -9.64
C THR A 14 -2.58 -13.55 -10.33
N CYS A 15 -2.51 -12.47 -11.10
CA CYS A 15 -3.58 -12.06 -12.01
C CYS A 15 -3.00 -11.53 -13.32
N ALA A 16 -3.84 -11.39 -14.34
CA ALA A 16 -3.43 -10.77 -15.59
C ALA A 16 -3.12 -9.28 -15.38
N GLU A 17 -2.15 -8.73 -16.10
CA GLU A 17 -1.80 -7.30 -16.00
C GLU A 17 -3.01 -6.39 -16.29
N ALA A 18 -3.88 -6.82 -17.20
CA ALA A 18 -5.13 -6.13 -17.52
C ALA A 18 -6.12 -6.04 -16.34
N ASP A 19 -5.99 -6.90 -15.32
CA ASP A 19 -6.84 -6.92 -14.13
C ASP A 19 -6.29 -6.08 -12.97
N ILE A 20 -5.08 -5.54 -13.08
CA ILE A 20 -4.37 -4.90 -11.96
C ILE A 20 -5.14 -3.71 -11.36
N ASP A 21 -5.73 -2.87 -12.21
CA ASP A 21 -6.48 -1.71 -11.71
C ASP A 21 -7.77 -2.14 -10.99
N ARG A 22 -8.49 -3.11 -11.56
CA ARG A 22 -9.68 -3.72 -10.95
C ARG A 22 -9.33 -4.38 -9.63
N PHE A 23 -8.19 -5.07 -9.58
CA PHE A 23 -7.71 -5.72 -8.37
C PHE A 23 -7.39 -4.70 -7.26
N ALA A 24 -6.73 -3.59 -7.60
CA ALA A 24 -6.47 -2.49 -6.66
C ALA A 24 -7.78 -1.87 -6.11
N ASP A 25 -8.82 -1.73 -6.94
CA ASP A 25 -10.13 -1.26 -6.50
C ASP A 25 -10.81 -2.24 -5.55
N GLN A 26 -10.75 -3.53 -5.85
CA GLN A 26 -11.31 -4.57 -4.98
C GLN A 26 -10.61 -4.60 -3.62
N LEU A 27 -9.28 -4.44 -3.59
CA LEU A 27 -8.55 -4.27 -2.35
C LEU A 27 -9.04 -3.02 -1.59
N ALA A 28 -9.05 -1.85 -2.24
CA ALA A 28 -9.46 -0.60 -1.60
C ALA A 28 -10.87 -0.68 -0.99
N ALA A 29 -11.79 -1.40 -1.64
CA ALA A 29 -13.14 -1.64 -1.14
C ALA A 29 -13.19 -2.67 0.00
N ALA A 30 -12.31 -3.67 0.01
CA ALA A 30 -12.28 -4.74 1.00
C ALA A 30 -11.53 -4.37 2.28
N LEU A 31 -10.53 -3.47 2.21
CA LEU A 31 -9.75 -3.09 3.39
C LEU A 31 -10.64 -2.32 4.37
N SER A 32 -10.61 -2.73 5.64
CA SER A 32 -11.19 -1.93 6.72
C SER A 32 -10.32 -0.70 7.01
N PRO A 33 -10.92 0.48 7.31
CA PRO A 33 -10.16 1.66 7.68
C PRO A 33 -9.21 1.41 8.87
N GLY A 34 -7.98 1.90 8.79
CA GLY A 34 -7.01 1.76 9.87
C GLY A 34 -5.58 2.15 9.48
N PRO A 35 -4.63 2.01 10.43
CA PRO A 35 -3.23 2.37 10.25
C PRO A 35 -2.44 1.29 9.52
N TRP A 36 -2.95 0.84 8.38
CA TRP A 36 -2.34 -0.21 7.56
C TRP A 36 -2.72 -0.04 6.09
N TYR A 37 -1.99 -0.72 5.22
CA TYR A 37 -2.16 -0.68 3.77
C TYR A 37 -1.73 -2.04 3.19
N ALA A 38 -2.08 -2.27 1.93
CA ALA A 38 -1.48 -3.32 1.11
C ALA A 38 -0.63 -2.67 0.02
N ASP A 39 0.51 -3.26 -0.33
CA ASP A 39 1.28 -2.86 -1.50
C ASP A 39 1.69 -4.04 -2.36
N PHE A 40 1.85 -3.80 -3.66
CA PHE A 40 2.34 -4.78 -4.61
C PHE A 40 3.03 -4.09 -5.79
N GLY A 41 3.94 -4.80 -6.45
CA GLY A 41 4.70 -4.30 -7.60
C GLY A 41 4.22 -4.89 -8.92
N VAL A 42 4.14 -4.05 -9.96
CA VAL A 42 3.87 -4.48 -11.34
C VAL A 42 4.82 -3.70 -12.25
N ALA A 43 5.66 -4.42 -13.00
CA ALA A 43 6.72 -3.82 -13.82
C ALA A 43 7.57 -2.79 -13.02
N ASP A 44 7.58 -1.54 -13.47
CA ASP A 44 8.29 -0.40 -12.87
C ASP A 44 7.45 0.41 -11.88
N LYS A 45 6.25 -0.09 -11.52
CA LYS A 45 5.29 0.60 -10.65
C LYS A 45 5.10 -0.15 -9.33
N ARG A 46 4.81 0.62 -8.28
CA ARG A 46 4.29 0.14 -7.00
C ARG A 46 2.87 0.66 -6.83
N HIS A 47 1.97 -0.25 -6.46
CA HIS A 47 0.60 0.05 -6.08
C HIS A 47 0.53 0.06 -4.56
N VAL A 48 0.01 1.13 -3.97
CA VAL A 48 -0.19 1.24 -2.52
C VAL A 48 -1.66 1.51 -2.27
N VAL A 49 -2.31 0.61 -1.52
CA VAL A 49 -3.75 0.55 -1.37
C VAL A 49 -4.13 0.67 0.10
N PHE A 50 -4.93 1.68 0.40
CA PHE A 50 -5.59 1.93 1.67
C PHE A 50 -7.09 1.68 1.53
N ALA A 51 -7.80 1.61 2.66
CA ALA A 51 -9.26 1.62 2.64
C ALA A 51 -9.79 2.85 1.87
N GLY A 52 -10.51 2.61 0.78
CA GLY A 52 -11.10 3.63 -0.09
C GLY A 52 -10.13 4.49 -0.90
N ARG A 53 -8.82 4.18 -0.93
CA ARG A 53 -7.84 4.98 -1.68
C ARG A 53 -6.68 4.15 -2.21
N LYS A 54 -6.32 4.37 -3.48
CA LYS A 54 -5.15 3.76 -4.13
C LYS A 54 -4.17 4.82 -4.64
N PHE A 55 -2.89 4.48 -4.63
CA PHE A 55 -1.81 5.20 -5.29
C PHE A 55 -1.08 4.26 -6.23
N VAL A 56 -0.66 4.78 -7.38
CA VAL A 56 0.27 4.10 -8.28
C VAL A 56 1.47 5.01 -8.44
N ILE A 57 2.65 4.50 -8.09
CA ILE A 57 3.88 5.27 -8.12
C ILE A 57 4.93 4.57 -8.97
N ASN A 58 5.69 5.35 -9.75
CA ASN A 58 6.88 4.85 -10.44
C ASN A 58 7.98 4.59 -9.40
N ARG A 59 8.70 3.48 -9.54
CA ARG A 59 9.86 3.20 -8.68
C ARG A 59 10.92 4.29 -8.84
N GLY A 60 11.50 4.73 -7.73
CA GLY A 60 12.46 5.83 -7.69
C GLY A 60 11.87 7.25 -7.77
N ASP A 61 10.57 7.43 -8.04
CA ASP A 61 9.94 8.76 -8.03
C ASP A 61 9.72 9.24 -6.58
N ARG A 62 10.61 10.13 -6.13
CA ARG A 62 10.64 10.64 -4.75
C ARG A 62 9.41 11.48 -4.39
N ASP A 63 8.88 12.25 -5.33
CA ASP A 63 7.75 13.14 -5.07
C ASP A 63 6.47 12.32 -4.91
N GLN A 64 6.29 11.30 -5.76
CA GLN A 64 5.20 10.35 -5.63
C GLN A 64 5.30 9.57 -4.32
N HIS A 65 6.50 9.09 -3.98
CA HIS A 65 6.76 8.39 -2.72
C HIS A 65 6.41 9.27 -1.50
N GLN A 66 6.86 10.52 -1.48
CA GLN A 66 6.59 11.43 -0.37
C GLN A 66 5.09 11.71 -0.19
N ARG A 67 4.32 11.80 -1.30
CA ARG A 67 2.85 11.92 -1.23
C ARG A 67 2.20 10.69 -0.57
N VAL A 68 2.68 9.50 -0.88
CA VAL A 68 2.19 8.26 -0.26
C VAL A 68 2.54 8.23 1.23
N VAL A 69 3.78 8.55 1.61
CA VAL A 69 4.22 8.60 3.02
C VAL A 69 3.42 9.62 3.82
N ALA A 70 3.15 10.81 3.25
CA ALA A 70 2.35 11.83 3.90
C ALA A 70 0.91 11.32 4.16
N TYR A 71 0.30 10.65 3.17
CA TYR A 71 -1.02 10.05 3.36
C TYR A 71 -0.99 8.91 4.39
N ALA A 72 -0.02 8.00 4.30
CA ALA A 72 0.12 6.88 5.21
C ALA A 72 0.27 7.36 6.67
N THR A 73 1.06 8.41 6.87
CA THR A 73 1.23 9.07 8.17
C THR A 73 -0.09 9.68 8.65
N SER A 74 -0.86 10.33 7.76
CA SER A 74 -2.15 10.93 8.11
C SER A 74 -3.20 9.91 8.55
N VAL A 75 -3.12 8.66 8.09
CA VAL A 75 -4.00 7.55 8.51
C VAL A 75 -3.41 6.72 9.66
N GLY A 76 -2.25 7.14 10.19
CA GLY A 76 -1.63 6.57 11.39
C GLY A 76 -0.74 5.35 11.17
N VAL A 77 -0.33 5.06 9.92
CA VAL A 77 0.63 3.97 9.65
C VAL A 77 1.93 4.24 10.42
N PRO A 78 2.46 3.26 11.17
CA PRO A 78 3.73 3.41 11.89
C PRO A 78 4.88 3.73 10.94
N SER A 79 5.74 4.68 11.31
CA SER A 79 6.91 5.09 10.49
C SER A 79 7.84 3.92 10.14
N ALA A 80 7.95 2.93 11.02
CA ALA A 80 8.72 1.70 10.80
C ALA A 80 8.15 0.79 9.69
N GLN A 81 6.94 1.05 9.19
CA GLN A 81 6.37 0.38 8.01
C GLN A 81 6.52 1.22 6.73
N LEU A 82 7.07 2.44 6.84
CA LEU A 82 7.23 3.38 5.72
C LEU A 82 8.69 3.51 5.28
N ASP A 83 9.56 2.60 5.72
CA ASP A 83 11.00 2.59 5.50
C ASP A 83 11.41 1.88 4.19
N TRP A 84 10.55 1.95 3.17
CA TRP A 84 10.80 1.24 1.91
C TRP A 84 12.08 1.70 1.22
N PRO A 85 12.85 0.78 0.59
CA PRO A 85 13.93 1.15 -0.29
C PRO A 85 13.39 2.00 -1.46
N GLN A 86 14.09 3.10 -1.77
CA GLN A 86 13.79 3.96 -2.92
C GLN A 86 14.39 3.41 -4.22
#